data_AF-A0A3A0A9C8-F1
#
_entry.id   AF-A0A3A0A9C8-F1
#
_cell.length_a   1.000
_cell.length_b   1.000
_cell.length_c   1.000
_cell.angle_alpha   90.00
_cell.angle_beta   90.00
_cell.angle_gamma   90.00
#
_symmetry.space_group_name_H-M   'P 1'
#
loop_
_entity.id
_entity.type
_entity.pdbx_description
1 polymer ?
#
loop_
_entity_poly.entity_id
_entity_poly.type
_entity_poly.pdbx_seq_one_letter_code
_entity_poly.pdbx_strand_id
1 'polypeptide(L)'
;EEQRYFAHISIQAGAAMVMGSHPHWVQAVETYMGRPIIYSLGNFVFDQEWSLETKQGMISHVWMQGDKPLKIDLVPVLIEDYHRPRLMDNWEAAPVLEHVWEASDWIINNG
;
A
#
# COMPACT_ATOMS: atom_id res chain seq x y z
N GLU A 1 -0.88 15.17 1.55
CA GLU A 1 0.36 15.98 1.46
C GLU A 1 1.29 15.79 2.65
N GLU A 2 0.82 15.92 3.89
CA GLU A 2 1.66 15.73 5.08
C GLU A 2 2.34 14.34 5.17
N GLN A 3 1.60 13.26 4.89
CA GLN A 3 2.17 11.91 4.85
C GLN A 3 3.29 11.76 3.80
N ARG A 4 3.14 12.41 2.64
CA ARG A 4 4.15 12.43 1.56
C ARG A 4 5.40 13.21 1.97
N TYR A 5 5.22 14.37 2.59
CA TYR A 5 6.31 15.14 3.15
C TYR A 5 7.15 14.32 4.16
N PHE A 6 6.51 13.67 5.12
CA PHE A 6 7.22 12.83 6.09
C PHE A 6 7.85 11.57 5.47
N ALA A 7 7.19 10.97 4.47
CA ALA A 7 7.75 9.83 3.76
C ALA A 7 9.04 10.21 3.01
N HIS A 8 9.03 11.35 2.31
CA HIS A 8 10.21 11.87 1.61
C HIS A 8 11.35 12.20 2.57
N ILE A 9 11.06 12.88 3.70
CA ILE A 9 12.06 13.15 4.74
C ILE A 9 12.64 11.86 5.30
N SER A 10 11.83 10.84 5.52
CA SER A 10 12.30 9.55 6.04
C SER A 10 13.28 8.89 5.08
N ILE A 11 12.99 8.91 3.78
CA ILE A 11 13.91 8.42 2.74
C ILE A 11 15.20 9.24 2.73
N GLN A 12 15.12 10.56 2.75
CA GLN A 12 16.29 11.46 2.78
C GLN A 12 17.15 11.25 4.04
N ALA A 13 16.53 10.93 5.17
CA ALA A 13 17.19 10.60 6.43
C ALA A 13 17.85 9.20 6.44
N GLY A 14 17.66 8.41 5.37
CA GLY A 14 18.33 7.13 5.19
C GLY A 14 17.44 5.91 5.31
N ALA A 15 16.12 6.04 5.45
CA ALA A 15 15.20 4.89 5.46
C ALA A 15 15.27 4.11 4.15
N ALA A 16 15.40 2.78 4.24
CA ALA A 16 15.45 1.87 3.10
C ALA A 16 14.12 1.85 2.31
N MET A 17 13.01 2.04 3.01
CA MET A 17 11.66 2.18 2.48
C MET A 17 10.77 2.87 3.52
N VAL A 18 9.56 3.28 3.12
CA VAL A 18 8.52 3.78 4.03
C VAL A 18 7.23 2.98 3.84
N MET A 19 6.59 2.58 4.94
CA MET A 19 5.25 2.01 4.94
C MET A 19 4.33 2.85 5.82
N GLY A 20 3.38 3.51 5.19
CA GLY A 20 2.32 4.28 5.82
C GLY A 20 1.08 3.43 6.09
N SER A 21 0.22 3.97 6.94
CA SER A 21 -1.08 3.42 7.31
C SER A 21 -2.02 4.59 7.62
N HIS A 22 -3.25 4.29 8.08
CA HIS A 22 -4.28 5.19 8.61
C HIS A 22 -5.53 5.40 7.73
N PRO A 23 -5.44 5.60 6.41
CA PRO A 23 -6.63 5.85 5.58
C PRO A 23 -7.68 4.73 5.54
N HIS A 24 -7.46 3.59 6.19
CA HIS A 24 -8.36 2.41 6.18
C HIS A 24 -8.70 1.83 4.79
N TRP A 25 -8.15 2.41 3.72
CA TRP A 25 -8.18 1.89 2.35
C TRP A 25 -6.77 1.87 1.77
N VAL A 26 -6.58 1.10 0.70
CA VAL A 26 -5.32 1.01 -0.03
C VAL A 26 -4.99 2.34 -0.70
N GLN A 27 -3.71 2.71 -0.78
CA GLN A 27 -3.29 3.93 -1.45
C GLN A 27 -2.10 3.67 -2.37
N ALA A 28 -1.74 4.71 -3.11
CA ALA A 28 -0.60 4.75 -4.02
C ALA A 28 0.69 4.20 -3.40
N VAL A 29 1.57 3.78 -4.29
CA VAL A 29 2.98 3.54 -3.99
C VAL A 29 3.84 4.48 -4.83
N GLU A 30 5.00 4.83 -4.32
CA GLU A 30 5.91 5.75 -4.98
C GLU A 30 7.33 5.19 -4.88
N THR A 31 8.12 5.39 -5.93
CA THR A 31 9.57 5.22 -5.83
C THR A 31 10.21 6.60 -5.73
N TYR A 32 10.74 6.93 -4.56
CA TYR A 32 11.39 8.21 -4.30
C TYR A 32 12.87 7.99 -4.02
N MET A 33 13.74 8.67 -4.77
CA MET A 33 15.21 8.48 -4.71
C MET A 33 15.64 7.00 -4.82
N GLY A 34 14.93 6.22 -5.64
CA GLY A 34 15.20 4.79 -5.82
C GLY A 34 14.78 3.90 -4.66
N ARG A 35 14.00 4.42 -3.69
CA ARG A 35 13.50 3.69 -2.53
C ARG A 35 11.97 3.68 -2.51
N PRO A 36 11.34 2.56 -2.15
CA PRO A 36 9.89 2.43 -2.20
C PRO A 36 9.21 3.10 -1.01
N ILE A 37 8.05 3.69 -1.28
CA ILE A 37 7.12 4.27 -0.33
C ILE A 37 5.75 3.65 -0.60
N ILE A 38 5.12 3.07 0.42
CA ILE A 38 3.74 2.59 0.36
C ILE A 38 2.92 3.51 1.27
N TYR A 39 1.93 4.23 0.73
CA TYR A 39 1.18 5.22 1.52
C TYR A 39 0.15 4.60 2.46
N SER A 40 -0.52 3.52 2.03
CA SER A 40 -1.43 2.76 2.87
C SER A 40 -1.65 1.36 2.30
N LEU A 41 -1.55 0.35 3.15
CA LEU A 41 -1.93 -1.03 2.83
C LEU A 41 -3.44 -1.29 3.04
N GLY A 42 -4.20 -0.33 3.53
CA GLY A 42 -5.59 -0.55 3.96
C GLY A 42 -5.66 -1.42 5.21
N ASN A 43 -6.79 -2.11 5.39
CA ASN A 43 -7.03 -2.94 6.56
C ASN A 43 -6.66 -4.42 6.30
N PHE A 44 -6.15 -5.11 7.32
CA PHE A 44 -5.92 -6.56 7.25
C PHE A 44 -6.95 -7.35 8.07
N VAL A 45 -7.33 -6.86 9.25
CA VAL A 45 -8.42 -7.38 10.08
C VAL A 45 -9.20 -6.19 10.60
N PHE A 46 -10.51 -6.15 10.36
CA PHE A 46 -11.36 -5.02 10.73
C PHE A 46 -12.83 -5.44 10.77
N ASP A 47 -13.57 -4.93 11.77
CA ASP A 47 -14.96 -5.30 12.09
C ASP A 47 -16.01 -4.39 11.48
N GLN A 48 -15.59 -3.49 10.59
CA GLN A 48 -16.46 -2.55 9.93
C GLN A 48 -16.75 -3.02 8.51
N GLU A 49 -18.01 -3.37 8.24
CA GLU A 49 -18.47 -3.86 6.93
C GLU A 49 -19.30 -2.83 6.14
N TRP A 50 -19.26 -1.56 6.54
CA TRP A 50 -20.12 -0.53 5.94
C TRP A 50 -19.68 -0.07 4.54
N SER A 51 -18.45 -0.38 4.10
CA SER A 51 -17.97 -0.11 2.74
C SER A 51 -17.07 -1.20 2.21
N LEU A 52 -17.01 -1.32 0.88
CA LEU A 52 -16.09 -2.25 0.23
C LEU A 52 -14.64 -1.80 0.42
N GLU A 53 -14.36 -0.51 0.30
CA GLU A 53 -13.01 0.05 0.38
C GLU A 53 -12.34 -0.22 1.74
N THR A 54 -13.11 -0.24 2.83
CA THR A 54 -12.58 -0.57 4.17
C THR A 54 -12.35 -2.05 4.40
N LYS A 55 -12.97 -2.90 3.58
CA LYS A 55 -12.75 -4.36 3.57
C LYS A 55 -11.57 -4.75 2.67
N GLN A 56 -11.03 -3.81 1.88
CA GLN A 56 -9.91 -4.05 0.98
C GLN A 56 -8.58 -3.67 1.66
N GLY A 57 -7.60 -4.55 1.55
CA GLY A 57 -6.25 -4.28 1.98
C GLY A 57 -5.22 -5.01 1.15
N MET A 58 -3.96 -4.93 1.57
CA MET A 58 -2.84 -5.59 0.91
C MET A 58 -1.86 -6.16 1.93
N ILE A 59 -1.37 -7.37 1.66
CA ILE A 59 -0.12 -7.86 2.23
C ILE A 59 1.02 -7.38 1.34
N SER A 60 2.07 -6.84 1.95
CA SER A 60 3.31 -6.53 1.22
C SER A 60 4.36 -7.58 1.53
N HIS A 61 4.78 -8.34 0.51
CA HIS A 61 5.98 -9.16 0.59
C HIS A 61 7.17 -8.32 0.17
N VAL A 62 8.14 -8.17 1.08
CA VAL A 62 9.35 -7.37 0.83
C VAL A 62 10.56 -8.28 0.92
N TRP A 63 11.33 -8.35 -0.16
CA TRP A 63 12.61 -9.05 -0.19
C TRP A 63 13.72 -8.03 0.04
N MET A 64 14.54 -8.27 1.07
CA MET A 64 15.64 -7.38 1.46
C MET A 64 16.99 -8.08 1.29
N GLN A 65 18.00 -7.33 0.85
CA GLN A 65 19.40 -7.72 0.95
C GLN A 65 20.15 -6.64 1.73
N GLY A 66 20.41 -6.91 3.01
CA GLY A 66 20.90 -5.88 3.93
C GLY A 66 19.88 -4.76 4.06
N ASP A 67 20.30 -3.53 3.77
CA ASP A 67 19.48 -2.31 3.80
C ASP A 67 18.79 -2.00 2.46
N LYS A 68 18.88 -2.89 1.48
CA LYS A 68 18.32 -2.68 0.14
C LYS A 68 17.06 -3.52 -0.09
N PRO A 69 15.89 -2.90 -0.33
CA PRO A 69 14.74 -3.61 -0.87
C PRO A 69 15.03 -4.03 -2.32
N LEU A 70 14.90 -5.32 -2.60
CA LEU A 70 15.13 -5.91 -3.92
C LEU A 70 13.84 -6.06 -4.72
N LYS A 71 12.75 -6.39 -4.02
CA LYS A 71 11.45 -6.65 -4.63
C LYS A 71 10.36 -6.35 -3.61
N ILE A 72 9.24 -5.84 -4.10
CA ILE A 72 7.98 -5.72 -3.35
C ILE A 72 6.89 -6.35 -4.20
N ASP A 73 6.16 -7.30 -3.63
CA ASP A 73 4.90 -7.80 -4.18
C ASP A 73 3.77 -7.33 -3.28
N LEU A 74 2.72 -6.78 -3.90
CA LEU A 74 1.48 -6.43 -3.22
C LEU A 74 0.46 -7.53 -3.49
N VAL A 75 -0.09 -8.10 -2.43
CA VAL A 75 -1.07 -9.19 -2.49
C VAL A 75 -2.38 -8.67 -1.90
N PRO A 76 -3.37 -8.35 -2.74
CA PRO A 76 -4.66 -7.85 -2.25
C PRO A 76 -5.39 -8.88 -1.40
N VAL A 77 -6.06 -8.36 -0.36
CA VAL A 77 -6.88 -9.14 0.56
C VAL A 77 -8.26 -8.52 0.69
N LEU A 78 -9.26 -9.38 0.86
CA LEU A 78 -10.63 -9.01 1.20
C LEU A 78 -10.94 -9.51 2.61
N ILE A 79 -11.44 -8.62 3.45
CA ILE A 79 -11.97 -8.96 4.77
C ILE A 79 -13.43 -9.38 4.61
N GLU A 80 -13.76 -10.58 5.06
CA GLU A 80 -15.11 -11.13 5.10
C GLU A 80 -15.50 -11.49 6.54
N ASP A 81 -16.79 -11.74 6.78
CA ASP A 81 -17.32 -12.16 8.08
C ASP A 81 -16.85 -11.29 9.26
N TYR A 82 -16.75 -9.97 9.09
CA TYR A 82 -16.30 -8.98 10.07
C TYR A 82 -14.84 -9.09 10.55
N HIS A 83 -14.05 -10.08 10.16
CA HIS A 83 -12.68 -10.22 10.70
C HIS A 83 -11.79 -11.22 9.97
N ARG A 84 -12.25 -11.80 8.86
CA ARG A 84 -11.54 -12.89 8.17
C ARG A 84 -10.91 -12.38 6.89
N PRO A 85 -9.61 -12.04 6.89
CA PRO A 85 -8.91 -11.78 5.65
C PRO A 85 -8.78 -13.06 4.85
N ARG A 86 -9.05 -12.95 3.55
CA ARG A 86 -8.60 -13.93 2.56
C ARG A 86 -7.85 -13.23 1.44
N LEU A 87 -6.98 -13.99 0.77
CA LEU A 87 -6.40 -13.52 -0.47
C LEU A 87 -7.51 -13.34 -1.51
N MET A 88 -7.46 -12.22 -2.22
CA MET A 88 -8.25 -12.02 -3.41
C MET A 88 -7.75 -12.94 -4.52
N ASP A 89 -8.66 -13.40 -5.37
CA ASP A 89 -8.24 -13.98 -6.64
C ASP A 89 -7.89 -12.88 -7.66
N ASN A 90 -7.50 -13.28 -8.87
CA ASN A 90 -7.01 -12.35 -9.88
C ASN A 90 -8.07 -11.34 -10.35
N TRP A 91 -9.36 -11.71 -10.39
CA TRP A 91 -10.39 -10.80 -10.89
C TRP A 91 -10.80 -9.80 -9.81
N GLU A 92 -10.77 -10.20 -8.53
CA GLU A 92 -10.99 -9.33 -7.38
C GLU A 92 -9.83 -8.36 -7.18
N ALA A 93 -8.60 -8.86 -7.33
CA ALA A 93 -7.37 -8.10 -7.12
C ALA A 93 -7.15 -7.03 -8.19
N ALA A 94 -7.52 -7.30 -9.45
CA ALA A 94 -7.27 -6.41 -10.59
C ALA A 94 -7.75 -4.96 -10.36
N PRO A 95 -9.02 -4.68 -10.01
CA PRO A 95 -9.48 -3.30 -9.82
C PRO A 95 -8.83 -2.61 -8.61
N VAL A 96 -8.46 -3.37 -7.56
CA VAL A 96 -7.77 -2.81 -6.38
C VAL A 96 -6.35 -2.37 -6.76
N LEU A 97 -5.65 -3.19 -7.52
CA LEU A 97 -4.31 -2.87 -8.01
C LEU A 97 -4.36 -1.73 -9.02
N GLU A 98 -5.33 -1.71 -9.92
CA GLU A 98 -5.54 -0.61 -10.88
C GLU A 98 -5.73 0.72 -10.13
N HIS A 99 -6.57 0.75 -9.09
CA HIS A 99 -6.74 1.95 -8.25
C HIS A 99 -5.41 2.42 -7.62
N VAL A 100 -4.60 1.49 -7.10
CA VAL A 100 -3.28 1.82 -6.54
C VAL A 100 -2.36 2.38 -7.61
N TRP A 101 -2.34 1.81 -8.82
CA TRP A 101 -1.47 2.27 -9.91
C TRP A 101 -1.91 3.62 -10.46
N GLU A 102 -3.20 3.85 -10.66
CA GLU A 102 -3.72 5.15 -11.09
C GLU A 102 -3.38 6.25 -10.09
N ALA A 103 -3.53 5.97 -8.78
CA ALA A 103 -3.14 6.91 -7.74
C ALA A 103 -1.62 7.14 -7.71
N SER A 104 -0.83 6.11 -8.00
CA SER A 104 0.64 6.21 -8.09
C SER A 104 1.07 7.07 -9.27
N ASP A 105 0.49 6.83 -10.45
CA ASP A 105 0.73 7.61 -11.67
C ASP A 105 0.32 9.07 -11.49
N TRP A 106 -0.79 9.33 -10.78
CA TRP A 106 -1.21 10.69 -10.48
C TRP A 106 -0.17 11.43 -9.65
N ILE A 107 0.36 10.80 -8.59
CA ILE A 107 1.40 11.39 -7.74
C ILE A 107 2.69 11.65 -8.54
N ILE A 108 3.08 10.73 -9.42
CA ILE A 108 4.30 10.88 -10.23
C ILE A 108 4.18 12.03 -11.23
N ASN A 109 3.00 12.22 -11.83
CA ASN A 109 2.80 13.20 -12.89
C ASN A 109 2.38 14.59 -12.39
N ASN A 110 1.87 14.70 -11.15
CA ASN A 110 1.30 15.95 -10.62
C ASN A 110 1.89 16.37 -9.27
N GLY A 111 2.83 15.61 -8.72
CA GLY A 111 3.39 15.83 -7.39
C GLY A 111 4.88 16.05 -7.38
#